data_AF-A0A660Q1L1-F1
#
_entry.id   AF-A0A660Q1L1-F1
#
_cell.length_a   1.000
_cell.length_b   1.000
_cell.length_c   1.000
_cell.angle_alpha   90.00
_cell.angle_beta   90.00
_cell.angle_gamma   90.00
#
_symmetry.space_group_name_H-M   'P 1'
#
loop_
_entity.id
_entity.type
_entity.pdbx_description
1 polymer ?
#
loop_
_entity_poly.entity_id
_entity_poly.type
_entity_poly.pdbx_seq_one_letter_code
_entity_poly.pdbx_strand_id
1 'polypeptide(L)'
;MQIEDLHQEISTCTRCSLHQFRINTPFSEGTPSKKLMIVAQAPGEKENLTGKIFVGPAGEVLDEIFEVNGIDRNDIYITNLIKCFLPKSKRPSNNQISACCGYLDREIEMIDPSTIVTLGYFATKYIYEKYTADSLSKPDIHDLIGKVYYIRGKKILSLQHPSTLLYNSTARGDMIKGYHKLKVLMEDCKYYPFCAVKKYHDRGLLSEEWVELYCHGDWENCVRYKMEESGIEPSNGMLPDGRQDKILKNFPN
;
A
#
# COMPACT_ATOMS: atom_id res chain seq x y z
N MET A 1 12.99 -2.49 -20.59
CA MET A 1 12.10 -1.33 -20.80
C MET A 1 12.24 -0.47 -19.57
N GLN A 2 12.64 0.79 -19.76
CA GLN A 2 12.76 1.73 -18.63
C GLN A 2 11.40 2.35 -18.33
N ILE A 3 11.24 2.97 -17.17
CA ILE A 3 9.95 3.55 -16.76
C ILE A 3 9.54 4.72 -17.67
N GLU A 4 10.54 5.39 -18.24
CA GLU A 4 10.40 6.49 -19.19
C GLU A 4 9.73 6.03 -20.50
N ASP A 5 10.02 4.81 -20.96
CA ASP A 5 9.37 4.23 -22.15
C ASP A 5 7.87 4.04 -21.90
N LEU A 6 7.52 3.58 -20.70
CA LEU A 6 6.13 3.39 -20.28
C LEU A 6 5.42 4.74 -20.17
N HIS A 7 6.07 5.76 -19.61
CA HIS A 7 5.55 7.12 -19.56
C HIS A 7 5.25 7.66 -20.97
N GLN A 8 6.15 7.46 -21.92
CA GLN A 8 5.94 7.88 -23.31
C GLN A 8 4.72 7.18 -23.95
N GLU A 9 4.56 5.88 -23.71
CA GLU A 9 3.38 5.13 -24.18
C GLU A 9 2.07 5.66 -23.56
N ILE A 10 2.06 5.91 -22.25
CA ILE A 10 0.89 6.45 -21.55
C ILE A 10 0.53 7.84 -22.11
N SER A 11 1.52 8.67 -22.42
CA SER A 11 1.33 10.05 -22.89
C SER A 11 0.58 10.14 -24.22
N THR A 12 0.70 9.12 -25.06
CA THR A 12 0.08 9.05 -26.39
C THR A 12 -1.14 8.12 -26.43
N CYS A 13 -1.45 7.45 -25.32
CA CYS A 13 -2.53 6.48 -25.22
C CYS A 13 -3.91 7.07 -25.56
N THR A 14 -4.67 6.35 -26.38
CA THR A 14 -6.06 6.66 -26.78
C THR A 14 -7.06 5.53 -26.49
N ARG A 15 -6.67 4.53 -25.69
CA ARG A 15 -7.43 3.28 -25.43
C ARG A 15 -8.79 3.46 -24.75
N CYS A 16 -9.09 4.63 -24.18
CA CYS A 16 -10.41 4.97 -23.63
C CYS A 16 -10.73 6.46 -23.83
N SER A 17 -11.98 6.85 -23.62
CA SER A 17 -12.46 8.23 -23.85
C SER A 17 -11.78 9.30 -22.99
N LEU A 18 -11.12 8.93 -21.89
CA LEU A 18 -10.47 9.90 -20.99
C LEU A 18 -9.31 10.65 -21.65
N HIS A 19 -8.70 10.10 -22.70
CA HIS A 19 -7.62 10.81 -23.42
C HIS A 19 -8.09 12.15 -24.02
N GLN A 20 -9.38 12.31 -24.32
CA GLN A 20 -9.95 13.52 -24.91
C GLN A 20 -9.93 14.71 -23.95
N PHE A 21 -9.82 14.46 -22.64
CA PHE A 21 -9.79 15.49 -21.60
C PHE A 21 -8.36 15.72 -21.05
N ARG A 22 -7.37 15.00 -21.58
CA ARG A 22 -5.99 15.07 -21.13
C ARG A 22 -5.34 16.34 -21.64
N ILE A 23 -4.78 17.13 -20.73
CA ILE A 23 -3.94 18.29 -21.07
C ILE A 23 -2.47 17.86 -20.94
N ASN A 24 -2.10 17.35 -19.77
CA ASN A 24 -0.81 16.71 -19.51
C ASN A 24 -1.01 15.29 -19.01
N THR A 25 0.07 14.51 -18.98
CA THR A 25 0.08 13.16 -18.39
C THR A 25 0.81 13.21 -17.06
N PRO A 26 0.11 13.13 -15.92
CA PRO A 26 0.76 13.11 -14.61
C PRO A 26 1.42 11.76 -14.41
N PHE A 27 2.72 11.71 -14.67
CA PHE A 27 3.51 10.50 -14.51
C PHE A 27 3.66 10.13 -13.04
N SER A 28 3.94 8.86 -12.79
CA SER A 28 4.33 8.39 -11.47
C SER A 28 5.60 9.07 -10.99
N GLU A 29 5.74 9.17 -9.66
CA GLU A 29 6.86 9.82 -8.99
C GLU A 29 7.48 8.85 -7.97
N GLY A 30 8.79 8.95 -7.74
CA GLY A 30 9.53 8.16 -6.76
C GLY A 30 10.61 7.28 -7.39
N THR A 31 11.56 6.81 -6.56
CA THR A 31 12.69 6.02 -7.04
C THR A 31 12.30 4.55 -7.26
N PRO A 32 12.72 3.89 -8.35
CA PRO A 32 12.44 2.47 -8.60
C PRO A 32 12.99 1.49 -7.55
N SER A 33 13.94 1.92 -6.71
CA SER A 33 14.53 1.09 -5.66
C SER A 33 13.67 0.99 -4.38
N LYS A 34 12.47 1.57 -4.38
CA LYS A 34 11.65 1.70 -3.17
C LYS A 34 10.75 0.49 -2.99
N LYS A 35 10.74 -0.01 -1.75
CA LYS A 35 9.95 -1.17 -1.32
C LYS A 35 8.44 -0.90 -1.25
N LEU A 36 8.03 0.37 -1.25
CA LEU A 36 6.64 0.78 -1.04
C LEU A 36 6.09 1.57 -2.25
N MET A 37 4.99 1.07 -2.79
CA MET A 37 4.23 1.70 -3.86
C MET A 37 2.85 2.14 -3.35
N ILE A 38 2.45 3.39 -3.59
CA ILE A 38 1.08 3.88 -3.38
C ILE A 38 0.33 3.93 -4.70
N VAL A 39 -0.86 3.34 -4.73
CA VAL A 39 -1.77 3.32 -5.88
C VAL A 39 -3.05 4.06 -5.52
N ALA A 40 -3.27 5.20 -6.17
CA ALA A 40 -4.51 5.96 -6.07
C ALA A 40 -5.42 5.75 -7.28
N GLN A 41 -6.55 6.46 -7.31
CA GLN A 41 -7.58 6.21 -8.31
C GLN A 41 -7.22 6.80 -9.69
N ALA A 42 -7.05 8.12 -9.75
CA ALA A 42 -6.89 8.88 -10.98
C ALA A 42 -6.34 10.28 -10.68
N PRO A 43 -5.65 10.92 -11.65
CA PRO A 43 -5.29 12.33 -11.56
C PRO A 43 -6.50 13.26 -11.43
N GLY A 44 -6.34 14.30 -10.61
CA GLY A 44 -7.27 15.42 -10.52
C GLY A 44 -6.98 16.53 -11.54
N GLU A 45 -7.68 17.65 -11.37
CA GLU A 45 -7.62 18.78 -12.31
C GLU A 45 -6.27 19.49 -12.29
N LYS A 46 -5.71 19.76 -11.10
CA LYS A 46 -4.40 20.42 -10.97
C LYS A 46 -3.29 19.52 -11.49
N GLU A 47 -3.40 18.21 -11.29
CA GLU A 47 -2.49 17.24 -11.88
C GLU A 47 -2.58 17.28 -13.42
N ASN A 48 -3.78 17.26 -13.99
CA ASN A 48 -4.00 17.35 -15.44
C ASN A 48 -3.38 18.62 -16.04
N LEU A 49 -3.49 19.76 -15.34
CA LEU A 49 -2.97 21.05 -15.78
C LEU A 49 -1.45 21.18 -15.67
N THR A 50 -0.84 20.51 -14.70
CA THR A 50 0.60 20.67 -14.40
C THR A 50 1.47 19.50 -14.87
N GLY A 51 0.88 18.33 -15.12
CA GLY A 51 1.62 17.10 -15.42
C GLY A 51 2.32 16.49 -14.20
N LYS A 52 2.03 16.97 -12.98
CA LYS A 52 2.61 16.46 -11.72
C LYS A 52 1.56 15.69 -10.93
N ILE A 53 1.96 14.62 -10.27
CA ILE A 53 1.05 13.79 -9.46
C ILE A 53 0.88 14.36 -8.05
N PHE A 54 -0.32 14.23 -7.47
CA PHE A 54 -0.62 14.64 -6.09
C PHE A 54 -0.18 16.09 -5.78
N VAL A 55 -0.54 17.03 -6.65
CA VAL A 55 -0.33 18.48 -6.42
C VAL A 55 -1.63 19.22 -6.10
N GLY A 56 -2.78 18.56 -6.21
CA GLY A 56 -4.09 19.08 -5.83
C GLY A 56 -4.33 19.11 -4.31
N PRO A 57 -5.54 19.51 -3.86
CA PRO A 57 -5.88 19.57 -2.44
C PRO A 57 -5.74 18.23 -1.70
N ALA A 58 -5.97 17.10 -2.39
CA ALA A 58 -5.75 15.78 -1.79
C ALA A 58 -4.25 15.44 -1.66
N GLY A 59 -3.41 16.01 -2.52
CA GLY A 59 -1.95 15.94 -2.42
C GLY A 59 -1.42 16.77 -1.26
N GLU A 60 -1.92 18.00 -1.09
CA GLU A 60 -1.58 18.85 0.05
C GLU A 60 -1.91 18.15 1.39
N VAL A 61 -3.09 17.53 1.49
CA VAL A 61 -3.46 16.71 2.66
C VAL A 61 -2.55 15.48 2.83
N LEU A 62 -2.17 14.82 1.74
CA LEU A 62 -1.28 13.67 1.79
C LEU A 62 0.11 14.07 2.30
N ASP A 63 0.64 15.20 1.81
CA ASP A 63 1.93 15.75 2.21
C ASP A 63 1.92 16.12 3.70
N GLU A 64 0.87 16.76 4.21
CA GLU A 64 0.70 17.01 5.65
C GLU A 64 0.71 15.71 6.48
N ILE A 65 0.01 14.68 5.99
CA ILE A 65 -0.05 13.38 6.68
C ILE A 65 1.33 12.72 6.70
N PHE A 66 2.08 12.80 5.59
CA PHE A 66 3.44 12.29 5.53
C PHE A 66 4.37 13.04 6.49
N GLU A 67 4.28 14.37 6.53
CA GLU A 67 5.07 15.21 7.44
C GLU A 67 4.81 14.81 8.91
N VAL A 68 3.54 14.71 9.31
CA VAL A 68 3.16 14.34 10.69
C VAL A 68 3.67 12.94 11.07
N ASN A 69 3.74 12.01 10.12
CA ASN A 69 4.23 10.65 10.36
C ASN A 69 5.74 10.51 10.10
N GLY A 70 6.44 11.59 9.74
CA GLY A 70 7.88 11.57 9.43
C GLY A 70 8.21 10.63 8.26
N ILE A 71 7.37 10.65 7.22
CA ILE A 71 7.52 9.86 5.99
C ILE A 71 8.09 10.79 4.91
N ASP A 72 9.23 10.42 4.33
CA ASP A 72 9.75 11.14 3.16
C ASP A 72 9.02 10.65 1.90
N ARG A 73 8.41 11.58 1.16
CA ARG A 73 7.74 11.30 -0.11
C ARG A 73 8.71 10.69 -1.14
N ASN A 74 9.99 11.02 -1.07
CA ASN A 74 11.03 10.44 -1.94
C ASN A 74 11.26 8.95 -1.67
N ASP A 75 10.81 8.42 -0.52
CA ASP A 75 10.91 7.01 -0.18
C ASP A 75 9.75 6.16 -0.74
N ILE A 76 8.83 6.79 -1.47
CA ILE A 76 7.61 6.13 -1.94
C ILE A 76 7.47 6.30 -3.45
N TYR A 77 7.10 5.21 -4.12
CA TYR A 77 6.66 5.29 -5.50
C TYR A 77 5.14 5.51 -5.56
N ILE A 78 4.68 6.63 -6.12
CA ILE A 78 3.26 6.99 -6.16
C ILE A 78 2.74 6.96 -7.60
N THR A 79 1.61 6.28 -7.80
CA THR A 79 0.95 6.15 -9.10
C THR A 79 -0.57 6.12 -8.98
N ASN A 80 -1.26 6.07 -10.12
CA ASN A 80 -2.71 5.94 -10.21
C ASN A 80 -3.12 4.71 -11.02
N LEU A 81 -4.26 4.11 -10.68
CA LEU A 81 -4.92 3.06 -11.46
C LEU A 81 -5.32 3.55 -12.86
N ILE A 82 -5.91 4.74 -12.94
CA ILE A 82 -6.24 5.43 -14.19
C ILE A 82 -5.19 6.51 -14.44
N LYS A 83 -4.59 6.54 -15.63
CA LYS A 83 -3.50 7.47 -15.97
C LYS A 83 -3.95 8.83 -16.51
N CYS A 84 -5.22 8.95 -16.90
CA CYS A 84 -5.80 10.20 -17.39
C CYS A 84 -6.66 10.87 -16.33
N PHE A 85 -6.82 12.19 -16.45
CA PHE A 85 -7.73 12.97 -15.62
C PHE A 85 -9.13 12.36 -15.55
N LEU A 86 -9.66 12.26 -14.34
CA LEU A 86 -11.05 11.92 -14.08
C LEU A 86 -11.68 13.03 -13.22
N PRO A 87 -12.76 13.69 -13.68
CA PRO A 87 -13.47 14.68 -12.87
C PRO A 87 -13.95 14.09 -11.54
N LYS A 88 -13.80 14.84 -10.44
CA LYS A 88 -14.15 14.39 -9.08
C LYS A 88 -15.59 13.89 -8.92
N SER A 89 -16.52 14.42 -9.71
CA SER A 89 -17.94 14.03 -9.70
C SER A 89 -18.19 12.68 -10.38
N LYS A 90 -17.20 12.12 -11.07
CA LYS A 90 -17.32 10.87 -11.82
C LYS A 90 -16.54 9.75 -11.13
N ARG A 91 -17.06 8.54 -11.29
CA ARG A 91 -16.35 7.30 -10.96
C ARG A 91 -15.81 6.70 -12.26
N PRO A 92 -14.66 6.01 -12.23
CA PRO A 92 -14.16 5.32 -13.40
C PRO A 92 -15.12 4.18 -13.74
N SER A 93 -15.43 3.99 -15.01
CA SER A 93 -16.18 2.83 -15.48
C SER A 93 -15.26 1.60 -15.54
N ASN A 94 -15.84 0.40 -15.49
CA ASN A 94 -15.06 -0.84 -15.67
C ASN A 94 -14.29 -0.83 -16.99
N ASN A 95 -14.88 -0.33 -18.08
CA ASN A 95 -14.19 -0.21 -19.38
C ASN A 95 -12.96 0.70 -19.31
N GLN A 96 -13.03 1.80 -18.56
CA GLN A 96 -11.88 2.70 -18.37
C GLN A 96 -10.79 2.02 -17.53
N ILE A 97 -11.17 1.28 -16.48
CA ILE A 97 -10.22 0.51 -15.66
C ILE A 97 -9.54 -0.55 -16.52
N SER A 98 -10.30 -1.41 -17.21
CA SER A 98 -9.76 -2.47 -18.07
C SER A 98 -8.86 -1.93 -19.19
N ALA A 99 -9.16 -0.74 -19.72
CA ALA A 99 -8.34 -0.12 -20.76
C ALA A 99 -6.99 0.42 -20.24
N CYS A 100 -6.91 0.76 -18.94
CA CYS A 100 -5.79 1.50 -18.37
C CYS A 100 -4.92 0.67 -17.41
N CYS A 101 -5.51 -0.35 -16.77
CA CYS A 101 -4.90 -1.09 -15.68
C CYS A 101 -3.63 -1.86 -16.08
N GLY A 102 -3.49 -2.23 -17.35
CA GLY A 102 -2.26 -2.83 -17.88
C GLY A 102 -1.01 -1.93 -17.74
N TYR A 103 -1.18 -0.60 -17.65
CA TYR A 103 -0.06 0.29 -17.34
C TYR A 103 0.36 0.20 -15.88
N LEU A 104 -0.60 0.12 -14.94
CA LEU A 104 -0.31 -0.09 -13.52
C LEU A 104 0.37 -1.46 -13.31
N ASP A 105 -0.08 -2.49 -14.01
CA ASP A 105 0.53 -3.82 -13.92
C ASP A 105 2.00 -3.80 -14.34
N ARG A 106 2.32 -3.12 -15.45
CA ARG A 106 3.70 -2.94 -15.92
C ARG A 106 4.53 -2.10 -14.96
N GLU A 107 3.96 -1.08 -14.32
CA GLU A 107 4.66 -0.34 -13.25
C GLU A 107 4.97 -1.25 -12.06
N ILE A 108 4.01 -2.08 -11.61
CA ILE A 108 4.22 -3.03 -10.51
C ILE A 108 5.33 -4.03 -10.87
N GLU A 109 5.33 -4.54 -12.11
CA GLU A 109 6.37 -5.47 -12.60
C GLU A 109 7.76 -4.82 -12.70
N MET A 110 7.84 -3.55 -13.13
CA MET A 110 9.12 -2.83 -13.26
C MET A 110 9.71 -2.41 -11.91
N ILE A 111 8.85 -1.96 -10.99
CA ILE A 111 9.27 -1.45 -9.68
C ILE A 111 9.46 -2.59 -8.69
N ASP A 112 8.75 -3.71 -8.88
CA ASP A 112 8.73 -4.88 -7.99
C ASP A 112 8.61 -4.52 -6.50
N PRO A 113 7.61 -3.71 -6.09
CA PRO A 113 7.50 -3.24 -4.71
C PRO A 113 7.20 -4.42 -3.77
N SER A 114 7.82 -4.49 -2.59
CA SER A 114 7.45 -5.51 -1.58
C SER A 114 6.11 -5.18 -0.91
N THR A 115 5.72 -3.90 -0.92
CA THR A 115 4.52 -3.36 -0.29
C THR A 115 3.73 -2.50 -1.28
N ILE A 116 2.45 -2.80 -1.45
CA ILE A 116 1.49 -2.03 -2.24
C ILE A 116 0.44 -1.44 -1.31
N VAL A 117 0.29 -0.13 -1.36
CA VAL A 117 -0.68 0.63 -0.57
C VAL A 117 -1.74 1.17 -1.50
N THR A 118 -3.01 0.86 -1.26
CA THR A 118 -4.11 1.31 -2.12
C THR A 118 -4.92 2.41 -1.45
N LEU A 119 -5.23 3.47 -2.21
CA LEU A 119 -6.02 4.59 -1.71
C LEU A 119 -7.45 4.52 -2.26
N GLY A 120 -8.40 4.19 -1.39
CA GLY A 120 -9.83 4.16 -1.69
C GLY A 120 -10.29 2.91 -2.44
N TYR A 121 -11.58 2.90 -2.80
CA TYR A 121 -12.31 1.71 -3.24
C TYR A 121 -11.75 1.05 -4.51
N PHE A 122 -11.57 1.83 -5.60
CA PHE A 122 -11.25 1.26 -6.91
C PHE A 122 -9.83 0.72 -7.01
N ALA A 123 -8.85 1.43 -6.43
CA ALA A 123 -7.48 0.95 -6.35
C ALA A 123 -7.40 -0.33 -5.51
N THR A 124 -8.07 -0.33 -4.34
CA THR A 124 -8.13 -1.51 -3.46
C THR A 124 -8.76 -2.70 -4.17
N LYS A 125 -9.94 -2.51 -4.78
CA LYS A 125 -10.64 -3.56 -5.52
C LYS A 125 -9.75 -4.20 -6.58
N TYR A 126 -9.15 -3.38 -7.44
CA TYR A 126 -8.34 -3.85 -8.55
C TYR A 126 -7.13 -4.66 -8.07
N ILE A 127 -6.37 -4.13 -7.10
CA ILE A 127 -5.17 -4.80 -6.58
C ILE A 127 -5.54 -6.13 -5.92
N TYR A 128 -6.56 -6.16 -5.06
CA TYR A 128 -6.96 -7.43 -4.44
C TYR A 128 -7.43 -8.46 -5.47
N GLU A 129 -8.32 -8.09 -6.39
CA GLU A 129 -8.79 -8.99 -7.46
C GLU A 129 -7.62 -9.54 -8.30
N LYS A 130 -6.58 -8.73 -8.56
CA LYS A 130 -5.36 -9.18 -9.26
C LYS A 130 -4.58 -10.25 -8.48
N TYR A 131 -4.48 -10.10 -7.16
CA TYR A 131 -3.64 -10.97 -6.33
C TYR A 131 -4.37 -12.18 -5.74
N THR A 132 -5.67 -12.10 -5.48
CA THR A 132 -6.46 -13.23 -4.94
C THR A 132 -7.23 -13.99 -6.02
N ALA A 133 -7.54 -13.34 -7.15
CA ALA A 133 -8.52 -13.81 -8.14
C ALA A 133 -9.97 -13.91 -7.62
N ASP A 134 -10.25 -13.36 -6.43
CA ASP A 134 -11.58 -13.31 -5.85
C ASP A 134 -12.24 -11.96 -6.14
N SER A 135 -13.51 -11.98 -6.59
CA SER A 135 -14.30 -10.77 -6.74
C SER A 135 -14.74 -10.23 -5.39
N LEU A 136 -14.42 -8.97 -5.09
CA LEU A 136 -14.75 -8.35 -3.81
C LEU A 136 -15.98 -7.44 -3.89
N SER A 137 -16.87 -7.59 -2.92
CA SER A 137 -17.98 -6.68 -2.70
C SER A 137 -17.54 -5.41 -1.97
N LYS A 138 -18.44 -4.43 -1.85
CA LYS A 138 -18.14 -3.17 -1.15
C LYS A 138 -17.92 -3.35 0.36
N PRO A 139 -18.74 -4.15 1.09
CA PRO A 139 -18.44 -4.53 2.47
C PRO A 139 -17.05 -5.15 2.64
N ASP A 140 -16.69 -6.09 1.78
CA ASP A 140 -15.38 -6.77 1.86
C ASP A 140 -14.24 -5.74 1.79
N ILE A 141 -14.32 -4.81 0.84
CA ILE A 141 -13.30 -3.76 0.68
C ILE A 141 -13.23 -2.82 1.90
N HIS A 142 -14.36 -2.53 2.54
CA HIS A 142 -14.37 -1.73 3.76
C HIS A 142 -13.63 -2.44 4.90
N ASP A 143 -13.79 -3.76 5.01
CA ASP A 143 -13.15 -4.58 6.07
C ASP A 143 -11.63 -4.75 5.87
N LEU A 144 -11.12 -4.46 4.66
CA LEU A 144 -9.69 -4.45 4.36
C LEU A 144 -9.00 -3.16 4.83
N ILE A 145 -9.73 -2.06 5.04
CA ILE A 145 -9.13 -0.76 5.36
C ILE A 145 -8.38 -0.82 6.70
N GLY A 146 -7.14 -0.35 6.70
CA GLY A 146 -6.25 -0.30 7.86
C GLY A 146 -5.59 -1.62 8.24
N LYS A 147 -5.83 -2.70 7.49
CA LYS A 147 -5.22 -4.02 7.70
C LYS A 147 -4.16 -4.29 6.63
N VAL A 148 -3.09 -4.96 7.04
CA VAL A 148 -2.03 -5.45 6.15
C VAL A 148 -2.32 -6.92 5.86
N TYR A 149 -2.23 -7.31 4.60
CA TYR A 149 -2.31 -8.70 4.16
C TYR A 149 -1.06 -9.07 3.37
N TYR A 150 -0.60 -10.31 3.49
CA TYR A 150 0.50 -10.83 2.68
C TYR A 150 -0.05 -11.81 1.63
N ILE A 151 -0.04 -11.41 0.37
CA ILE A 151 -0.68 -12.15 -0.72
C ILE A 151 0.31 -12.28 -1.87
N ARG A 152 0.62 -13.53 -2.26
CA ARG A 152 1.54 -13.86 -3.37
C ARG A 152 2.85 -13.04 -3.35
N GLY A 153 3.49 -12.96 -2.20
CA GLY A 153 4.78 -12.26 -2.05
C GLY A 153 4.68 -10.75 -1.86
N LYS A 154 3.47 -10.18 -1.76
CA LYS A 154 3.25 -8.73 -1.62
C LYS A 154 2.50 -8.41 -0.35
N LYS A 155 2.99 -7.43 0.42
CA LYS A 155 2.24 -6.79 1.50
C LYS A 155 1.24 -5.80 0.90
N ILE A 156 -0.04 -5.93 1.22
CA ILE A 156 -1.10 -5.06 0.71
C ILE A 156 -1.77 -4.34 1.88
N LEU A 157 -1.70 -3.01 1.89
CA LEU A 157 -2.35 -2.15 2.87
C LEU A 157 -3.39 -1.26 2.18
N SER A 158 -4.64 -1.37 2.59
CA SER A 158 -5.72 -0.52 2.08
C SER A 158 -5.95 0.67 2.99
N LEU A 159 -5.89 1.89 2.45
CA LEU A 159 -6.14 3.12 3.20
C LEU A 159 -7.29 3.92 2.60
N GLN A 160 -7.90 4.76 3.45
CA GLN A 160 -8.83 5.76 2.96
C GLN A 160 -8.08 6.81 2.12
N HIS A 161 -8.76 7.30 1.08
CA HIS A 161 -8.19 8.32 0.21
C HIS A 161 -8.12 9.68 0.94
N PRO A 162 -7.03 10.46 0.82
CA PRO A 162 -6.85 11.75 1.52
C PRO A 162 -7.96 12.76 1.24
N SER A 163 -8.57 12.69 0.05
CA SER A 163 -9.70 13.55 -0.32
C SER A 163 -10.90 13.43 0.61
N THR A 164 -11.03 12.37 1.41
CA THR A 164 -12.08 12.25 2.44
C THR A 164 -12.03 13.42 3.42
N LEU A 165 -10.84 13.90 3.79
CA LEU A 165 -10.69 15.03 4.73
C LEU A 165 -11.15 16.37 4.16
N LEU A 166 -11.28 16.49 2.83
CA LEU A 166 -11.84 17.67 2.19
C LEU A 166 -13.35 17.82 2.46
N TYR A 167 -14.02 16.73 2.83
CA TYR A 167 -15.47 16.69 3.08
C TYR A 167 -15.81 16.32 4.53
N ASN A 168 -14.93 15.61 5.22
CA ASN A 168 -15.11 15.18 6.60
C ASN A 168 -13.81 15.36 7.41
N SER A 169 -13.64 16.54 7.99
CA SER A 169 -12.47 16.87 8.82
C SER A 169 -12.38 16.07 10.12
N THR A 170 -13.51 15.54 10.62
CA THR A 170 -13.52 14.76 11.87
C THR A 170 -12.74 13.44 11.76
N ALA A 171 -12.59 12.91 10.54
CA ALA A 171 -11.83 11.69 10.25
C ALA A 171 -10.29 11.90 10.27
N ARG A 172 -9.79 13.12 10.51
CA ARG A 172 -8.35 13.43 10.42
C ARG A 172 -7.52 12.60 11.38
N GLY A 173 -7.95 12.47 12.64
CA GLY A 173 -7.22 11.72 13.66
C GLY A 173 -7.05 10.24 13.28
N ASP A 174 -8.12 9.61 12.83
CA ASP A 174 -8.09 8.20 12.42
C ASP A 174 -7.30 7.99 11.13
N MET A 175 -7.39 8.94 10.18
CA MET A 175 -6.59 8.90 8.96
C MET A 175 -5.09 8.98 9.26
N ILE A 176 -4.65 9.92 10.10
CA ILE A 176 -3.24 10.05 10.48
C ILE A 176 -2.73 8.75 11.12
N LYS A 177 -3.49 8.17 12.06
CA LYS A 177 -3.15 6.88 12.67
C LYS A 177 -3.08 5.75 11.64
N GLY A 178 -3.97 5.74 10.66
CA GLY A 178 -3.94 4.74 9.58
C GLY A 178 -2.67 4.85 8.72
N TYR A 179 -2.24 6.08 8.41
CA TYR A 179 -1.04 6.32 7.61
C TYR A 179 0.27 6.11 8.38
N HIS A 180 0.25 6.13 9.71
CA HIS A 180 1.39 5.70 10.54
C HIS A 180 1.88 4.29 10.16
N LYS A 181 0.98 3.40 9.73
CA LYS A 181 1.35 2.07 9.25
C LYS A 181 2.33 2.07 8.08
N LEU A 182 2.41 3.15 7.30
CA LEU A 182 3.42 3.28 6.25
C LEU A 182 4.83 3.30 6.85
N LYS A 183 5.04 4.06 7.94
CA LYS A 183 6.31 4.09 8.68
C LYS A 183 6.69 2.69 9.16
N VAL A 184 5.72 2.00 9.77
CA VAL A 184 5.86 0.63 10.27
C VAL A 184 6.30 -0.31 9.14
N LEU A 185 5.65 -0.24 7.97
CA LEU A 185 5.95 -1.09 6.82
C LEU A 185 7.27 -0.74 6.10
N MET A 186 7.90 0.38 6.42
CA MET A 186 9.19 0.80 5.87
C MET A 186 10.37 0.33 6.73
N GLU A 187 10.11 -0.13 7.97
CA GLU A 187 11.12 -0.51 8.94
C GLU A 187 10.89 -1.95 9.43
N ASP A 188 11.99 -2.67 9.67
CA ASP A 188 11.91 -3.99 10.26
C ASP A 188 11.71 -3.90 11.78
N CYS A 189 11.05 -4.90 12.36
CA CYS A 189 10.94 -5.05 13.80
C CYS A 189 12.34 -5.09 14.44
N LYS A 190 12.62 -4.12 15.33
CA LYS A 190 13.91 -4.01 16.03
C LYS A 190 14.31 -5.25 16.82
N TYR A 191 13.35 -6.05 17.27
CA TYR A 191 13.59 -7.30 18.01
C TYR A 191 13.83 -8.50 17.10
N TYR A 192 13.46 -8.44 15.82
CA TYR A 192 13.54 -9.57 14.90
C TYR A 192 14.92 -10.28 14.89
N PRO A 193 16.07 -9.59 14.91
CA PRO A 193 17.38 -10.25 14.93
C PRO A 193 17.59 -11.22 16.11
N PHE A 194 16.91 -10.99 17.23
CA PHE A 194 17.03 -11.78 18.46
C PHE A 194 15.75 -12.52 18.83
N CYS A 195 14.65 -12.26 18.12
CA CYS A 195 13.34 -12.83 18.42
C CYS A 195 13.29 -14.32 18.02
N ALA A 196 12.60 -15.12 18.83
CA ALA A 196 12.39 -16.55 18.56
C ALA A 196 11.72 -16.81 17.21
N VAL A 197 10.89 -15.86 16.71
CA VAL A 197 10.24 -15.95 15.39
C VAL A 197 11.26 -16.16 14.27
N LYS A 198 12.40 -15.46 14.31
CA LYS A 198 13.48 -15.64 13.36
C LYS A 198 14.06 -17.06 13.42
N LYS A 199 14.31 -17.56 14.64
CA LYS A 199 14.83 -18.93 14.84
C LYS A 199 13.86 -19.98 14.33
N TYR A 200 12.55 -19.79 14.54
CA TYR A 200 11.53 -20.70 14.03
C TYR A 200 11.48 -20.71 12.51
N HIS A 201 11.54 -19.53 11.89
CA HIS A 201 11.59 -19.39 10.43
C HIS A 201 12.86 -20.01 9.84
N ASP A 202 14.04 -19.69 10.37
CA ASP A 202 15.34 -20.19 9.88
C ASP A 202 15.44 -21.72 9.95
N ARG A 203 14.67 -22.36 10.84
CA ARG A 203 14.58 -23.82 10.99
C ARG A 203 13.46 -24.45 10.15
N GLY A 204 12.73 -23.66 9.36
CA GLY A 204 11.58 -24.12 8.58
C GLY A 204 10.36 -24.51 9.41
N LEU A 205 10.29 -24.07 10.67
CA LEU A 205 9.17 -24.38 11.59
C LEU A 205 8.03 -23.35 11.50
N LEU A 206 8.28 -22.20 10.89
CA LEU A 206 7.31 -21.13 10.70
C LEU A 206 7.36 -20.65 9.25
N SER A 207 6.19 -20.46 8.62
CA SER A 207 6.14 -19.98 7.24
C SER A 207 6.67 -18.55 7.12
N GLU A 208 7.22 -18.23 5.95
CA GLU A 208 7.71 -16.90 5.58
C GLU A 208 6.63 -15.82 5.75
N GLU A 209 5.36 -16.17 5.50
CA GLU A 209 4.21 -15.28 5.68
C GLU A 209 4.16 -14.63 7.08
N TRP A 210 4.51 -15.38 8.14
CA TRP A 210 4.53 -14.81 9.49
C TRP A 210 5.61 -13.75 9.65
N VAL A 211 6.78 -14.00 9.06
CA VAL A 211 7.90 -13.07 9.13
C VAL A 211 7.59 -11.84 8.31
N GLU A 212 7.08 -12.01 7.09
CA GLU A 212 6.74 -10.90 6.21
C GLU A 212 5.59 -10.05 6.74
N LEU A 213 4.55 -10.68 7.31
CA LEU A 213 3.39 -9.96 7.81
C LEU A 213 3.68 -9.19 9.10
N TYR A 214 4.51 -9.74 10.00
CA TYR A 214 4.77 -9.14 11.30
C TYR A 214 6.18 -8.56 11.39
N CYS A 215 7.22 -9.36 11.20
CA CYS A 215 8.60 -8.92 11.46
C CYS A 215 9.11 -7.89 10.44
N HIS A 216 8.86 -8.10 9.16
CA HIS A 216 9.17 -7.17 8.06
C HIS A 216 7.94 -6.34 7.65
N GLY A 217 6.89 -6.34 8.47
CA GLY A 217 5.58 -5.81 8.15
C GLY A 217 4.96 -5.08 9.33
N ASP A 218 3.75 -5.45 9.72
CA ASP A 218 2.95 -4.80 10.77
C ASP A 218 3.40 -5.23 12.18
N TRP A 219 4.67 -4.96 12.51
CA TRP A 219 5.29 -5.36 13.78
C TRP A 219 4.62 -4.70 14.99
N GLU A 220 4.02 -3.51 14.83
CA GLU A 220 3.24 -2.88 15.89
C GLU A 220 2.01 -3.70 16.29
N ASN A 221 1.50 -4.56 15.40
CA ASN A 221 0.41 -5.48 15.71
C ASN A 221 0.88 -6.86 16.19
N CYS A 222 2.19 -7.11 16.25
CA CYS A 222 2.76 -8.30 16.86
C CYS A 222 2.60 -8.26 18.38
N VAL A 223 1.94 -9.27 18.95
CA VAL A 223 1.79 -9.42 20.41
C VAL A 223 3.13 -9.60 21.09
N ARG A 224 4.06 -10.35 20.47
CA ARG A 224 5.42 -10.52 21.00
C ARG A 224 6.16 -9.18 21.10
N TYR A 225 6.07 -8.35 20.05
CA TYR A 225 6.65 -7.00 20.05
C TYR A 225 6.12 -6.16 21.23
N LYS A 226 4.79 -6.16 21.44
CA LYS A 226 4.16 -5.42 22.55
C LYS A 226 4.62 -5.92 23.92
N MET A 227 4.82 -7.22 24.07
CA MET A 227 5.34 -7.82 25.30
C MET A 227 6.80 -7.41 25.54
N GLU A 228 7.65 -7.52 24.52
CA GLU A 228 9.06 -7.14 24.55
C GLU A 228 9.22 -5.65 24.88
N GLU A 229 8.42 -4.77 24.28
CA GLU A 229 8.37 -3.34 24.62
C GLU A 229 7.97 -3.08 26.09
N SER A 230 7.17 -3.97 26.67
CA SER A 230 6.73 -3.88 28.06
C SER A 230 7.71 -4.56 29.04
N GLY A 231 8.85 -5.07 28.56
CA GLY A 231 9.81 -5.82 29.37
C GLY A 231 9.33 -7.21 29.79
N ILE A 232 8.29 -7.74 29.12
CA ILE A 232 7.73 -9.07 29.38
C ILE A 232 8.27 -10.04 28.35
N GLU A 233 8.88 -11.13 28.81
CA GLU A 233 9.38 -12.17 27.91
C GLU A 233 8.21 -12.98 27.30
N PRO A 234 8.10 -13.09 25.97
CA PRO A 234 7.07 -13.91 25.34
C PRO A 234 7.23 -15.39 25.66
N SER A 235 6.13 -16.10 25.90
CA SER A 235 6.18 -17.54 26.16
C SER A 235 6.77 -18.31 24.98
N ASN A 236 7.38 -19.44 25.31
CA ASN A 236 8.00 -20.30 24.31
C ASN A 236 6.95 -20.83 23.31
N GLY A 237 7.24 -20.77 22.01
CA GLY A 237 6.31 -21.15 20.94
C GLY A 237 5.13 -20.21 20.71
N MET A 238 5.12 -19.02 21.31
CA MET A 238 4.12 -17.99 21.02
C MET A 238 4.36 -17.43 19.61
N LEU A 239 3.31 -17.39 18.80
CA LEU A 239 3.28 -16.80 17.46
C LEU A 239 3.16 -15.27 17.53
N PRO A 240 3.50 -14.54 16.43
CA PRO A 240 3.35 -13.09 16.39
C PRO A 240 1.96 -12.55 16.74
N ASP A 241 0.89 -13.29 16.46
CA ASP A 241 -0.49 -12.88 16.81
C ASP A 241 -0.91 -13.24 18.25
N GLY A 242 0.01 -13.77 19.05
CA GLY A 242 -0.21 -14.16 20.45
C GLY A 242 -0.81 -15.55 20.62
N ARG A 243 -1.19 -16.25 19.54
CA ARG A 243 -1.59 -17.66 19.64
C ARG A 243 -0.38 -18.51 19.99
N GLN A 244 -0.67 -19.64 20.62
CA GLN A 244 0.33 -20.55 21.10
C GLN A 244 0.40 -21.77 20.18
N ASP A 245 1.56 -21.98 19.53
CA ASP A 245 1.75 -23.13 18.65
C ASP A 245 2.25 -24.35 19.42
N LYS A 246 1.61 -25.51 19.20
CA LYS A 246 1.92 -26.75 19.94
C LYS A 246 3.25 -27.36 19.53
N ILE A 247 3.67 -27.20 18.28
CA ILE A 247 4.92 -27.72 17.75
C ILE A 247 6.05 -26.84 18.28
N LEU A 248 5.91 -25.52 18.15
CA LEU A 248 6.94 -24.55 18.57
C LEU A 248 7.17 -24.56 20.08
N LYS A 249 6.18 -24.92 20.91
CA LYS A 249 6.34 -25.07 22.37
C LYS A 249 7.53 -25.93 22.79
N ASN A 250 7.88 -26.93 21.98
CA ASN A 250 8.94 -27.88 22.29
C ASN A 250 10.33 -27.40 21.85
N PHE A 251 10.42 -26.23 21.21
CA PHE A 251 11.67 -25.64 20.75
C PHE A 251 11.98 -24.41 21.59
N PRO A 252 13.17 -24.29 22.21
CA PRO A 252 13.49 -23.15 23.07
C PRO A 252 13.56 -21.83 22.29
N ASN A 253 13.21 -20.74 22.98
CA ASN A 253 13.19 -19.36 22.49
C ASN A 253 14.58 -18.84 22.07
#